data_AF-Q60I57-F1
#
_entry.id   AF-Q60I57-F1
#
_cell.length_a   1.000
_cell.length_b   1.000
_cell.length_c   1.000
_cell.angle_alpha   90.00
_cell.angle_beta   90.00
_cell.angle_gamma   90.00
#
_symmetry.space_group_name_H-M   'P 1'
#
loop_
_entity.id
_entity.type
_entity.pdbx_description
1 polymer ?
#
loop_
_entity_poly.entity_id
_entity_poly.type
_entity_poly.pdbx_seq_one_letter_code
_entity_poly.pdbx_strand_id
1 'polypeptide(L)'
;MVTIMIYLFILLLVNFLLLLIGLTINKRSYTDREKNSPFECGFDPSVHTRAPFSMRFFLLAVVFLIFDVEIILLMPLTMNIMTSNTHWPMTSSALFLIILLMGLFHEWNQGSLDWMK
;
A
#
# COMPACT_ATOMS: atom_id res chain seq x y z
N MET A 1 -5.96 23.81 4.77
CA MET A 1 -5.09 23.17 5.79
C MET A 1 -5.80 23.00 7.12
N VAL A 2 -6.22 24.08 7.80
CA VAL A 2 -6.96 23.98 9.08
C VAL A 2 -8.27 23.18 8.96
N THR A 3 -9.03 23.39 7.89
CA THR A 3 -10.27 22.63 7.61
C THR A 3 -10.04 21.13 7.44
N ILE A 4 -8.94 20.74 6.79
CA ILE A 4 -8.55 19.33 6.61
C ILE A 4 -8.19 18.70 7.95
N MET A 5 -7.44 19.42 8.79
CA MET A 5 -7.08 18.95 10.13
C MET A 5 -8.32 18.76 11.01
N ILE A 6 -9.29 19.68 10.94
CA ILE A 6 -10.57 19.56 11.66
C ILE A 6 -11.33 18.33 11.20
N TYR A 7 -11.41 18.08 9.90
CA TYR A 7 -12.10 16.90 9.36
C TYR A 7 -11.46 15.58 9.82
N LEU A 8 -10.13 15.47 9.76
CA LEU A 8 -9.40 14.29 10.25
C LEU A 8 -9.63 14.06 11.75
N PHE A 9 -9.65 15.14 12.53
CA PHE A 9 -9.90 15.05 13.96
C PHE A 9 -11.32 14.56 14.29
N ILE A 10 -12.32 15.06 13.56
CA ILE A 10 -13.72 14.60 13.71
C ILE A 10 -13.84 13.11 13.36
N LEU A 11 -13.21 12.65 12.26
CA LEU A 11 -13.22 11.24 11.89
C LEU A 11 -12.60 10.34 12.97
N LEU A 12 -11.47 10.76 13.55
CA LEU A 12 -10.84 10.03 14.64
C LEU A 12 -11.76 9.94 15.85
N LEU A 13 -12.39 11.06 16.25
CA LEU A 13 -13.31 11.10 17.38
C LEU A 13 -14.53 10.19 17.18
N VAL A 14 -15.12 10.20 15.98
CA VAL A 14 -16.28 9.35 15.66
C VAL A 14 -15.91 7.88 15.76
N ASN A 15 -14.78 7.45 15.19
CA ASN A 15 -14.31 6.07 15.29
C ASN A 15 -14.02 5.66 16.73
N PHE A 16 -13.42 6.56 17.53
CA PHE A 16 -13.15 6.31 18.94
C PHE A 16 -14.44 6.17 19.76
N LEU A 17 -15.44 7.01 19.52
CA LEU A 17 -16.75 6.91 20.16
C LEU A 17 -17.46 5.60 19.81
N LEU A 18 -17.42 5.19 18.54
CA LEU A 18 -17.98 3.90 18.10
C LEU A 18 -17.29 2.72 18.81
N LEU A 19 -15.96 2.77 18.97
CA LEU A 19 -15.22 1.77 19.73
C LEU A 19 -15.69 1.73 21.20
N LEU A 20 -15.82 2.88 21.86
CA LEU A 20 -16.27 2.95 23.25
C LEU A 20 -17.69 2.40 23.42
N ILE A 21 -18.61 2.76 22.52
CA ILE A 21 -19.97 2.23 22.51
C ILE A 21 -19.93 0.71 22.31
N GLY A 22 -19.11 0.23 21.37
CA GLY A 22 -18.92 -1.20 21.14
C GLY A 22 -18.42 -1.94 22.38
N LEU A 23 -17.47 -1.36 23.14
CA LEU A 23 -16.95 -1.94 24.36
C LEU A 23 -17.96 -1.91 25.53
N THR A 24 -18.78 -0.87 25.66
CA THR A 24 -19.78 -0.76 26.75
C THR A 24 -21.00 -1.64 26.53
N ILE A 25 -21.46 -1.81 25.29
CA ILE A 25 -22.59 -2.70 24.96
C ILE A 25 -22.18 -4.17 25.05
N ASN A 26 -20.89 -4.46 24.88
CA ASN A 26 -20.39 -5.83 24.78
C ASN A 26 -20.61 -6.63 26.08
N LYS A 27 -21.51 -7.61 26.02
CA LYS A 27 -21.76 -8.60 27.08
C LYS A 27 -20.78 -9.77 26.96
N ARG A 28 -19.47 -9.50 26.96
CA ARG A 28 -18.45 -10.57 26.92
C ARG A 28 -18.25 -11.16 28.32
N SER A 29 -18.41 -12.49 28.44
CA SER A 29 -17.85 -13.26 29.56
C SER A 29 -16.33 -13.13 29.50
N TYR A 30 -15.72 -12.70 30.61
CA TYR A 30 -14.30 -12.30 30.61
C TYR A 30 -13.30 -13.47 30.52
N THR A 31 -13.75 -14.74 30.48
CA THR A 31 -12.84 -15.87 30.70
C THR A 31 -13.33 -17.18 30.07
N ASP A 32 -13.67 -17.22 28.78
CA ASP A 32 -13.88 -18.50 28.07
C ASP A 32 -12.61 -18.85 27.28
N ARG A 33 -11.90 -19.92 27.71
CA ARG A 33 -10.69 -20.41 27.04
C ARG A 33 -10.94 -20.69 25.55
N GLU A 34 -12.09 -21.27 25.24
CA GLU A 34 -12.47 -21.64 23.87
C GLU A 34 -12.83 -20.45 22.97
N LYS A 35 -13.09 -19.25 23.53
CA LYS A 35 -13.22 -18.02 22.73
C LYS A 35 -11.88 -17.38 22.41
N ASN A 36 -10.88 -17.65 23.24
CA ASN A 36 -9.53 -17.14 23.09
C ASN A 36 -8.61 -18.11 22.35
N SER A 37 -9.08 -19.34 22.04
CA SER A 37 -8.34 -20.31 21.25
C SER A 37 -8.47 -20.03 19.74
N PRO A 38 -7.47 -20.42 18.94
CA PRO A 38 -7.50 -20.29 17.49
C PRO A 38 -8.70 -21.02 16.86
N PHE A 39 -9.24 -20.45 15.77
CA PHE A 39 -10.50 -20.88 15.14
C PHE A 39 -10.45 -22.27 14.48
N GLU A 40 -9.27 -22.88 14.36
CA GLU A 40 -9.08 -24.16 13.67
C GLU A 40 -8.85 -25.30 14.66
N CYS A 41 -9.95 -25.73 15.29
CA CYS A 41 -10.03 -26.95 16.10
C CYS A 41 -9.13 -27.01 17.36
N GLY A 42 -8.70 -25.86 17.89
CA GLY A 42 -7.89 -25.80 19.12
C GLY A 42 -6.44 -26.24 18.94
N PHE A 43 -5.96 -26.34 17.70
CA PHE A 43 -4.53 -26.42 17.45
C PHE A 43 -3.92 -25.04 17.69
N ASP A 44 -2.94 -24.98 18.60
CA ASP A 44 -2.08 -23.81 18.68
C ASP A 44 -1.37 -23.67 17.32
N PRO A 45 -1.41 -22.50 16.66
CA PRO A 45 -0.63 -22.27 15.46
C PRO A 45 0.84 -22.41 15.85
N SER A 46 1.41 -23.59 15.61
CA SER A 46 2.84 -23.83 15.71
C SER A 46 3.52 -23.19 14.50
N VAL A 47 3.35 -21.88 14.37
CA VAL A 47 4.02 -21.08 13.37
C VAL A 47 5.41 -20.85 13.92
N HIS A 48 6.38 -21.58 13.39
CA HIS A 48 7.77 -21.15 13.52
C HIS A 48 7.84 -19.70 13.05
N THR A 49 8.37 -18.80 13.88
CA THR A 49 8.47 -17.36 13.61
C THR A 49 9.25 -17.02 12.33
N ARG A 50 9.91 -18.01 11.73
CA ARG A 50 10.70 -17.94 10.50
C ARG A 50 10.21 -18.90 9.41
N ALA A 51 8.92 -19.19 9.35
CA ALA A 51 8.38 -19.91 8.19
C ALA A 51 8.68 -19.10 6.91
N PRO A 52 9.24 -19.73 5.86
CA PRO A 52 9.53 -19.03 4.63
C PRO A 52 8.22 -18.51 4.04
N PHE A 53 8.11 -17.19 3.96
CA PHE A 53 7.02 -16.51 3.28
C PHE A 53 7.27 -16.54 1.76
N SER A 54 6.21 -16.36 0.96
CA SER A 54 6.38 -16.39 -0.49
C SER A 54 7.21 -15.19 -0.96
N MET A 55 8.30 -15.46 -1.70
CA MET A 55 9.18 -14.43 -2.25
C MET A 55 8.46 -13.51 -3.25
N ARG A 56 7.32 -13.95 -3.78
CA ARG A 56 6.51 -13.17 -4.74
C ARG A 56 5.90 -11.93 -4.11
N PHE A 57 5.37 -12.03 -2.88
CA PHE A 57 4.84 -10.86 -2.18
C PHE A 57 5.93 -9.83 -1.87
N PHE A 58 7.15 -10.30 -1.56
CA PHE A 58 8.30 -9.43 -1.38
C PHE A 58 8.66 -8.69 -2.67
N LEU A 59 8.76 -9.41 -3.80
CA LEU A 59 9.03 -8.80 -5.11
C LEU A 59 7.96 -7.77 -5.49
N LEU A 60 6.68 -8.07 -5.26
CA LEU A 60 5.58 -7.14 -5.52
C LEU A 60 5.71 -5.86 -4.69
N ALA A 61 6.09 -5.97 -3.41
CA ALA A 61 6.30 -4.80 -2.55
C ALA A 61 7.46 -3.93 -3.03
N VAL A 62 8.57 -4.53 -3.49
CA VAL A 62 9.71 -3.80 -4.04
C VAL A 62 9.34 -3.09 -5.34
N VAL A 63 8.67 -3.80 -6.26
CA VAL A 63 8.22 -3.24 -7.54
C VAL A 63 7.22 -2.09 -7.32
N PHE A 64 6.27 -2.25 -6.39
CA PHE A 64 5.32 -1.19 -6.01
C PHE A 64 6.04 0.06 -5.47
N LEU A 65 7.06 -0.12 -4.62
CA LEU A 65 7.84 1.00 -4.08
C LEU A 65 8.55 1.78 -5.18
N ILE A 66 9.15 1.08 -6.16
CA ILE A 66 9.84 1.71 -7.29
C ILE A 66 8.83 2.49 -8.15
N PHE A 67 7.69 1.89 -8.49
CA PHE A 67 6.65 2.58 -9.27
C PHE A 67 6.07 3.81 -8.56
N ASP A 68 5.94 3.79 -7.23
CA ASP A 68 5.50 4.96 -6.46
C ASP A 68 6.50 6.13 -6.59
N VAL A 69 7.80 5.82 -6.52
CA VAL A 69 8.88 6.81 -6.75
C VAL A 69 8.84 7.35 -8.18
N GLU A 70 8.58 6.51 -9.18
CA GLU A 70 8.46 6.95 -10.58
C GLU A 70 7.30 7.93 -10.77
N ILE A 71 6.14 7.68 -10.16
CA ILE A 71 4.98 8.57 -10.23
C ILE A 71 5.29 9.93 -9.57
N ILE A 72 6.01 9.93 -8.44
CA ILE A 72 6.45 11.17 -7.79
C ILE A 72 7.34 12.00 -8.72
N LEU A 73 8.22 11.36 -9.49
CA LEU A 73 9.08 12.03 -10.48
C LEU A 73 8.30 12.52 -11.71
N LEU A 74 7.22 11.84 -12.12
CA LEU A 74 6.38 12.25 -13.24
C LEU A 74 5.52 13.48 -12.94
N MET A 75 5.07 13.66 -11.70
CA MET A 75 4.23 14.80 -11.28
C MET A 75 4.81 16.18 -11.67
N PRO A 76 6.04 16.57 -11.26
CA PRO A 76 6.61 17.87 -11.63
C PRO A 76 6.88 18.01 -13.13
N LEU A 77 7.11 16.89 -13.81
CA LEU A 77 7.34 16.84 -15.26
C LEU A 77 6.12 17.31 -16.05
N THR A 78 4.92 16.88 -15.65
CA THR A 78 3.66 17.34 -16.29
C THR A 78 3.42 18.84 -16.12
N MET A 79 3.71 19.37 -14.93
CA MET A 79 3.57 20.80 -14.63
C MET A 79 4.57 21.66 -15.42
N ASN A 80 5.80 21.17 -15.60
CA ASN A 80 6.82 21.88 -16.37
C ASN A 80 6.48 21.98 -17.86
N ILE A 81 5.90 20.92 -18.46
CA ILE A 81 5.46 20.96 -19.86
C ILE A 81 4.38 22.03 -20.06
N MET A 82 3.44 22.17 -19.12
CA MET A 82 2.34 23.15 -19.24
C MET A 82 2.80 24.60 -19.07
N THR A 83 3.83 24.84 -18.25
CA THR A 83 4.28 26.21 -17.90
C THR A 83 5.37 26.74 -18.83
N SER A 84 6.16 25.85 -19.41
CA SER A 84 7.27 26.23 -20.29
C SER A 84 6.83 26.49 -21.73
N ASN A 85 7.41 27.51 -22.37
CA ASN A 85 7.13 27.83 -23.77
C ASN A 85 8.19 27.25 -24.74
N THR A 86 9.13 26.45 -24.23
CA THR A 86 10.25 25.89 -24.99
C THR A 86 10.03 24.41 -25.28
N HIS A 87 10.56 23.90 -26.40
CA HIS A 87 10.43 22.49 -26.77
C HIS A 87 11.30 21.54 -25.93
N TRP A 88 12.26 22.07 -25.16
CA TRP A 88 13.22 21.27 -24.39
C TRP A 88 12.60 20.37 -23.29
N PRO A 89 11.72 20.86 -22.41
CA PRO A 89 11.05 20.01 -21.42
C PRO A 89 10.13 18.94 -22.03
N MET A 90 9.60 19.19 -23.24
CA MET A 90 8.80 18.20 -23.98
C MET A 90 9.67 17.05 -24.51
N THR A 91 10.89 17.34 -24.99
CA THR A 91 11.78 16.28 -25.47
C THR A 91 12.40 15.49 -24.31
N SER A 92 12.77 16.16 -23.21
CA SER A 92 13.29 15.48 -22.02
C SER A 92 12.24 14.59 -21.34
N SER A 93 10.98 15.02 -21.29
CA SER A 93 9.89 14.22 -20.73
C SER A 93 9.61 12.97 -21.55
N ALA A 94 9.60 13.11 -22.88
CA ALA A 94 9.42 11.99 -23.80
C ALA A 94 10.55 10.96 -23.66
N LEU A 95 11.81 11.42 -23.59
CA LEU A 95 12.96 10.53 -23.36
C LEU A 95 12.88 9.82 -22.01
N PHE A 96 12.51 10.53 -20.95
CA PHE A 96 12.33 9.94 -19.61
C PHE A 96 11.24 8.86 -19.60
N LEU A 97 10.08 9.11 -20.21
CA LEU A 97 9.00 8.13 -20.33
C LEU A 97 9.42 6.89 -21.13
N ILE A 98 10.20 7.04 -22.20
CA ILE A 98 10.69 5.91 -22.98
C ILE A 98 11.59 5.01 -22.13
N ILE A 99 12.48 5.60 -21.31
CA ILE A 99 13.37 4.83 -20.43
C ILE A 99 12.56 4.04 -19.40
N LEU A 100 11.56 4.67 -18.77
CA LEU A 100 10.68 3.98 -17.81
C LEU A 100 9.90 2.83 -18.46
N LEU A 101 9.34 3.06 -19.65
CA LEU A 101 8.62 2.01 -20.39
C LEU A 101 9.53 0.84 -20.75
N MET A 102 10.78 1.09 -21.17
CA MET A 102 11.75 0.03 -21.44
C MET A 102 12.08 -0.78 -20.18
N GLY A 103 12.22 -0.12 -19.02
CA GLY A 103 12.41 -0.80 -17.73
C GLY A 103 11.25 -1.73 -17.39
N LEU A 104 10.02 -1.23 -17.53
CA LEU A 104 8.80 -2.01 -17.29
C LEU A 104 8.67 -3.20 -18.25
N PHE A 105 8.98 -3.04 -19.54
CA PHE A 105 8.99 -4.15 -20.48
C PHE A 105 10.02 -5.23 -20.12
N HIS A 106 11.19 -4.82 -19.64
CA HIS A 106 12.21 -5.74 -19.18
C HIS A 106 11.76 -6.52 -17.94
N GLU A 107 11.17 -5.86 -16.94
CA GLU A 107 10.62 -6.52 -15.75
C GLU A 107 9.49 -7.48 -16.10
N TRP A 108 8.60 -7.10 -17.01
CA TRP A 108 7.52 -7.97 -17.48
C TRP A 108 8.08 -9.22 -18.15
N ASN A 109 9.10 -9.10 -19.00
CA ASN A 109 9.72 -10.27 -19.63
C ASN A 109 10.41 -11.21 -18.62
N GLN A 110 10.78 -10.70 -17.43
CA GLN A 110 11.31 -11.53 -16.33
C GLN A 110 10.22 -12.24 -15.52
N GLY A 111 8.93 -11.97 -15.79
CA GLY A 111 7.80 -12.58 -15.08
C GLY A 111 7.68 -12.12 -13.64
N SER A 112 8.29 -11.00 -13.25
CA SER A 112 8.19 -10.44 -11.89
C SER A 112 6.77 -9.96 -11.56
N LEU A 113 5.99 -9.63 -12.60
CA LEU A 113 4.60 -9.17 -12.52
C LEU A 113 3.57 -10.30 -12.58
N ASP A 114 3.98 -11.54 -12.89
CA ASP A 114 3.05 -12.67 -13.00
C ASP A 114 2.65 -13.17 -11.61
N TRP A 115 1.39 -12.93 -11.24
CA TRP A 115 0.88 -13.26 -9.91
C TRP A 115 0.70 -14.78 -9.72
N MET A 116 0.23 -15.48 -10.75
CA MET A 116 0.03 -16.93 -10.74
C MET A 116 0.26 -17.53 -12.14
N LYS A 117 0.94 -18.66 -12.19
CA LYS A 117 0.56 -19.77 -13.07
C LYS A 117 -0.22 -20.75 -12.22
#